data_AF-A0A962H8T8-F1
#
_entry.id   AF-A0A962H8T8-F1
#
_cell.length_a   1.000
_cell.length_b   1.000
_cell.length_c   1.000
_cell.angle_alpha   90.00
_cell.angle_beta   90.00
_cell.angle_gamma   90.00
#
_symmetry.space_group_name_H-M   'P 1'
#
loop_
_entity.id
_entity.type
_entity.pdbx_description
1 polymer ?
#
loop_
_entity_poly.entity_id
_entity_poly.type
_entity_poly.pdbx_seq_one_letter_code
_entity_poly.pdbx_strand_id
1 'polypeptide(L)'
;TLLEPLFAARTLDQWLQQLGDAGVPCGPINTLDRVFAEPQVIARELRRELDHPLNPAMPSVACPLRVDGSSLSSARPPPLLGQHNREILGELGYTEAEQQALQQAGTVGPEPAVTREPLHRS
;
A
#
# COMPACT_ATOMS: atom_id res chain seq x y z
N THR A 1 24.20 20.73 -20.75
CA THR A 1 25.34 20.21 -19.95
C THR A 1 26.16 19.25 -20.83
N LEU A 2 27.43 18.95 -20.52
CA LEU A 2 28.31 18.12 -21.41
C LEU A 2 27.86 16.65 -21.52
N LEU A 3 27.21 16.12 -20.47
CA LEU A 3 26.88 14.69 -20.37
C LEU A 3 25.52 14.31 -20.98
N GLU A 4 24.55 15.23 -21.04
CA GLU A 4 23.24 15.00 -21.65
C GLU A 4 23.28 14.37 -23.06
N PRO A 5 24.04 14.92 -24.04
CA PRO A 5 24.08 14.34 -25.38
C PRO A 5 24.75 12.96 -25.41
N LEU A 6 25.66 12.67 -24.46
CA LEU A 6 26.29 11.36 -24.36
C LEU A 6 25.28 10.33 -23.83
N PHE A 7 24.57 10.65 -22.74
CA PHE A 7 23.57 9.73 -22.18
C PHE A 7 22.43 9.45 -23.16
N ALA A 8 22.03 10.44 -23.97
CA ALA A 8 21.00 10.27 -25.00
C ALA A 8 21.42 9.35 -26.16
N ALA A 9 22.71 9.07 -26.35
CA ALA A 9 23.22 8.30 -27.48
C ALA A 9 23.13 6.77 -27.34
N ARG A 10 22.80 6.25 -26.15
CA ARG A 10 22.69 4.81 -25.87
C ARG A 10 21.44 4.52 -25.04
N THR A 11 20.98 3.27 -25.06
CA THR A 11 19.84 2.86 -24.25
C THR A 11 20.21 2.75 -22.78
N LEU A 12 19.19 2.75 -21.92
CA LEU A 12 19.34 2.52 -20.48
C LEU A 12 20.12 1.23 -20.19
N ASP A 13 19.75 0.12 -20.82
CA ASP A 13 20.38 -1.19 -20.58
C ASP A 13 21.86 -1.18 -20.95
N GLN A 14 22.22 -0.51 -22.05
CA GLN A 14 23.61 -0.34 -22.46
C GLN A 14 24.42 0.45 -21.43
N TRP A 15 23.83 1.51 -20.86
CA TRP A 15 24.48 2.29 -19.82
C TRP A 15 24.60 1.53 -18.51
N LEU A 16 23.55 0.84 -18.07
CA LEU A 16 23.58 0.04 -16.84
C LEU A 16 24.66 -1.04 -16.91
N GLN A 17 24.79 -1.73 -18.05
CA GLN A 17 25.84 -2.71 -18.24
C GLN A 17 27.24 -2.06 -18.17
N GLN A 18 27.49 -1.02 -18.96
CA GLN A 18 28.82 -0.40 -19.03
C GLN A 18 29.26 0.26 -17.73
N LEU A 19 28.33 0.94 -17.05
CA LEU A 19 28.60 1.57 -15.76
C LEU A 19 28.78 0.51 -14.67
N GLY A 20 28.01 -0.58 -14.71
CA GLY A 20 28.19 -1.74 -13.85
C GLY A 20 29.57 -2.40 -14.01
N ASP A 21 30.00 -2.64 -15.25
CA ASP A 21 31.33 -3.17 -15.57
C ASP A 21 32.46 -2.26 -15.08
N ALA A 22 32.22 -0.95 -15.06
CA ALA A 22 33.14 0.06 -14.53
C ALA A 22 33.07 0.22 -12.99
N GLY A 23 32.22 -0.53 -12.30
CA GLY A 23 32.03 -0.44 -10.85
C GLY A 23 31.30 0.83 -10.39
N VAL A 24 30.64 1.55 -11.31
CA VAL A 24 29.87 2.74 -10.98
C VAL A 24 28.49 2.33 -10.48
N PRO A 25 28.12 2.67 -9.24
CA PRO A 25 26.79 2.37 -8.72
C PRO A 25 25.75 3.18 -9.50
N CYS A 26 24.95 2.48 -10.29
CA CYS A 26 23.87 3.06 -11.06
C CYS A 26 22.68 2.10 -11.08
N GLY A 27 21.49 2.65 -11.27
CA GLY A 27 20.25 1.88 -11.34
C GLY A 27 19.21 2.63 -12.16
N PRO A 28 18.25 1.91 -12.75
CA PRO A 28 17.17 2.53 -13.50
C PRO A 28 16.23 3.29 -12.56
N ILE A 29 15.57 4.33 -13.10
CA ILE A 29 14.37 4.88 -12.49
C ILE A 29 13.21 3.98 -12.92
N ASN A 30 12.74 3.13 -12.00
CA ASN A 30 11.71 2.14 -12.30
C ASN A 30 10.31 2.74 -12.26
N THR A 31 9.47 2.32 -13.22
CA THR A 31 8.01 2.46 -13.14
C THR A 31 7.43 1.43 -12.17
N LEU A 32 6.18 1.61 -11.72
CA LEU A 32 5.58 0.71 -10.72
C LEU A 32 5.49 -0.75 -11.20
N ASP A 33 5.17 -0.98 -12.47
CA ASP A 33 5.16 -2.31 -13.08
C ASP A 33 6.54 -2.97 -13.03
N ARG A 34 7.62 -2.21 -13.29
CA ARG A 34 8.99 -2.70 -13.19
C ARG A 34 9.38 -3.01 -11.76
N VAL A 35 9.05 -2.13 -10.81
CA VAL A 35 9.30 -2.37 -9.37
C VAL A 35 8.68 -3.70 -8.93
N PHE A 36 7.42 -3.98 -9.30
CA PHE A 36 6.75 -5.22 -8.91
C PHE A 36 7.24 -6.47 -9.65
N ALA A 37 7.97 -6.31 -10.74
CA ALA A 37 8.65 -7.39 -11.46
C ALA A 37 10.09 -7.65 -10.98
N GLU A 38 10.65 -6.78 -10.13
CA GLU A 38 12.03 -6.93 -9.65
C GLU A 38 12.22 -8.22 -8.83
N PRO A 39 13.30 -9.00 -9.07
CA PRO A 39 13.56 -10.25 -8.37
C PRO A 39 13.56 -10.09 -6.84
N GLN A 40 14.10 -8.97 -6.33
CA GLN A 40 14.14 -8.68 -4.89
C GLN A 40 12.74 -8.46 -4.32
N VAL A 41 11.84 -7.82 -5.08
CA VAL A 41 10.47 -7.52 -4.66
C VAL A 41 9.63 -8.80 -4.62
N ILE A 42 9.83 -9.69 -5.59
CA ILE A 42 9.19 -11.01 -5.66
C ILE A 42 9.72 -11.92 -4.55
N ALA A 43 11.04 -12.05 -4.39
CA ALA A 43 11.67 -12.91 -3.39
C ALA A 43 11.31 -12.51 -1.94
N ARG A 44 10.92 -11.24 -1.73
CA ARG A 44 10.48 -10.72 -0.44
C ARG A 44 8.96 -10.63 -0.30
N GLU A 45 8.20 -11.09 -1.29
CA GLU A 45 6.73 -11.11 -1.26
C GLU A 45 6.14 -9.73 -0.91
N LEU A 46 6.76 -8.66 -1.43
CA LEU A 46 6.38 -7.30 -1.05
C LEU A 46 5.06 -6.86 -1.67
N ARG A 47 4.69 -7.38 -2.84
CA ARG A 47 3.37 -7.14 -3.42
C ARG A 47 2.38 -8.12 -2.81
N ARG A 48 1.28 -7.60 -2.26
CA ARG A 48 0.24 -8.42 -1.62
C ARG A 48 -1.14 -7.88 -1.96
N GLU A 49 -2.14 -8.74 -1.82
CA GLU A 49 -3.54 -8.38 -1.98
C GLU A 49 -4.25 -8.62 -0.65
N LEU A 50 -5.06 -7.65 -0.22
CA LEU A 50 -5.85 -7.72 1.00
C LEU A 50 -7.33 -7.82 0.62
N ASP A 51 -8.04 -8.74 1.26
CA ASP A 51 -9.48 -8.90 1.10
C ASP A 51 -10.21 -7.80 1.86
N HIS A 52 -10.40 -6.64 1.22
CA HIS A 52 -11.10 -5.49 1.78
C HIS A 52 -12.59 -5.54 1.40
N PRO A 53 -13.55 -5.22 2.31
CA PRO A 53 -14.99 -5.32 2.03
C PRO A 53 -15.46 -4.58 0.76
N LEU A 54 -14.83 -3.45 0.44
CA LEU A 54 -15.10 -2.66 -0.77
C LEU A 54 -14.22 -3.06 -1.99
N ASN A 55 -13.10 -3.75 -1.77
CA ASN A 55 -12.16 -4.17 -2.81
C ASN A 55 -11.50 -5.51 -2.42
N PRO A 56 -12.07 -6.65 -2.86
CA PRO A 56 -11.59 -7.99 -2.46
C PRO A 56 -10.15 -8.33 -2.86
N ALA A 57 -9.57 -7.57 -3.79
CA ALA A 57 -8.18 -7.73 -4.23
C ALA A 57 -7.43 -6.40 -4.09
N MET A 58 -7.54 -5.76 -2.93
CA MET A 58 -6.94 -4.46 -2.71
C MET A 58 -5.40 -4.57 -2.73
N PRO A 59 -4.71 -3.93 -3.67
CA PRO A 59 -3.25 -4.00 -3.75
C PRO A 59 -2.63 -3.30 -2.54
N SER A 60 -1.61 -3.92 -1.96
CA SER A 60 -0.88 -3.40 -0.82
C SER A 60 0.60 -3.80 -0.88
N VAL A 61 1.42 -3.13 -0.08
CA VAL A 61 2.85 -3.39 0.04
C VAL A 61 3.15 -3.93 1.44
N ALA A 62 3.86 -5.05 1.50
CA ALA A 62 4.32 -5.63 2.76
C ALA A 62 5.40 -4.74 3.41
N CYS A 63 5.50 -4.82 4.73
CA CYS A 63 6.65 -4.33 5.48
C CYS A 63 7.93 -4.96 4.93
N PRO A 64 8.95 -4.16 4.55
CA PRO A 64 10.19 -4.69 4.00
C PRO A 64 11.06 -5.39 5.05
N LEU A 65 10.81 -5.10 6.33
CA LEU A 65 11.53 -5.69 7.45
C LEU A 65 11.03 -7.10 7.74
N ARG A 66 11.98 -8.02 7.94
CA ARG A 66 11.72 -9.37 8.45
C ARG A 66 12.45 -9.53 9.77
N VAL A 67 11.75 -10.10 10.75
CA VAL A 67 12.31 -10.49 12.05
C VAL A 67 12.20 -12.00 12.13
N ASP A 68 13.33 -12.67 12.34
CA ASP A 68 13.40 -14.14 12.39
C ASP A 68 12.77 -14.84 11.17
N GLY A 69 12.98 -14.26 9.98
CA GLY A 69 12.41 -14.75 8.71
C GLY A 69 10.93 -14.38 8.47
N SER A 70 10.24 -13.83 9.46
CA SER A 70 8.82 -13.50 9.39
C SER A 70 8.57 -12.04 9.02
N SER A 71 7.58 -11.79 8.15
CA SER A 71 7.14 -10.43 7.78
C SER A 71 6.22 -9.86 8.87
N LEU A 72 6.43 -8.61 9.27
CA LEU A 72 5.64 -7.94 10.32
C LEU A 72 4.35 -7.29 9.80
N SER A 73 3.87 -7.71 8.64
CA SER A 73 2.80 -7.00 7.95
C SER A 73 1.43 -7.52 8.36
N SER A 74 0.51 -6.60 8.69
CA SER A 74 -0.88 -6.97 8.95
C SER A 74 -1.50 -7.72 7.78
N ALA A 75 -2.29 -8.75 8.08
CA ALA A 75 -3.15 -9.44 7.12
C ALA A 75 -4.54 -8.80 7.03
N ARG A 76 -4.88 -7.89 7.95
CA ARG A 76 -6.19 -7.22 7.95
C ARG A 76 -6.16 -6.03 7.00
N PRO A 77 -7.21 -5.85 6.19
CA PRO A 77 -7.39 -4.63 5.42
C PRO A 77 -7.58 -3.42 6.36
N PRO A 78 -7.35 -2.19 5.90
CA PRO A 78 -7.76 -0.99 6.61
C PRO A 78 -9.24 -1.05 6.97
N PRO A 79 -9.65 -0.54 8.15
CA PRO A 79 -11.04 -0.53 8.54
C PRO A 79 -11.86 0.45 7.70
N LEU A 80 -13.16 0.18 7.59
CA LEU A 80 -14.12 1.12 7.05
C LEU A 80 -14.29 2.31 7.99
N LEU A 81 -14.79 3.42 7.43
CA LEU A 81 -15.15 4.59 8.23
C LEU A 81 -16.17 4.18 9.30
N GLY A 82 -15.82 4.41 10.56
CA GLY A 82 -16.68 4.12 11.71
C GLY A 82 -16.77 2.64 12.12
N GLN A 83 -16.01 1.73 11.49
CA GLN A 83 -16.14 0.28 11.71
C GLN A 83 -16.01 -0.17 13.17
N HIS A 84 -15.20 0.54 13.97
CA HIS A 84 -14.96 0.20 15.37
C HIS A 84 -15.57 1.22 16.34
N ASN A 85 -16.45 2.12 15.89
CA ASN A 85 -17.01 3.17 16.76
C ASN A 85 -17.76 2.57 17.96
N ARG A 86 -18.70 1.64 17.71
CA ARG A 86 -19.46 0.97 18.76
C ARG A 86 -18.59 0.15 19.72
N GLU A 87 -17.59 -0.56 19.18
CA GLU A 87 -16.64 -1.36 19.96
C GLU A 87 -15.87 -0.47 20.94
N ILE A 88 -15.19 0.56 20.42
CA ILE A 88 -14.35 1.45 21.23
C ILE A 88 -15.18 2.28 22.22
N LEU A 89 -16.35 2.80 21.82
CA LEU A 89 -17.23 3.54 22.74
C LEU A 89 -17.77 2.64 23.87
N GLY A 90 -18.07 1.37 23.56
CA GLY A 90 -18.44 0.38 24.56
C GLY A 90 -17.32 0.10 25.56
N GLU A 91 -16.08 -0.07 25.07
CA GLU A 91 -14.88 -0.23 25.93
C GLU A 91 -14.64 0.97 26.84
N LEU A 92 -14.98 2.18 26.37
CA LEU A 92 -14.89 3.42 27.14
C LEU A 92 -16.04 3.62 28.13
N GLY A 93 -17.04 2.72 28.15
CA GLY A 93 -18.15 2.73 29.10
C GLY A 93 -19.39 3.51 28.67
N TYR A 94 -19.50 3.92 27.40
CA TYR A 94 -20.71 4.57 26.88
C TYR A 94 -21.82 3.53 26.68
N THR A 95 -23.03 3.85 27.14
CA THR A 95 -24.23 3.06 26.89
C THR A 95 -24.69 3.17 25.44
N GLU A 96 -25.49 2.21 24.96
CA GLU A 96 -26.02 2.24 23.59
C GLU A 96 -26.83 3.52 23.30
N ALA A 97 -27.55 4.02 24.29
CA ALA A 97 -28.33 5.26 24.17
C ALA A 97 -27.43 6.49 23.98
N GLU A 98 -26.31 6.57 24.70
CA GLU A 98 -25.34 7.67 24.56
C GLU A 98 -24.61 7.59 23.22
N GLN A 99 -24.24 6.38 22.78
CA GLN A 99 -23.62 6.16 21.47
C GLN A 99 -24.55 6.62 20.34
N GLN A 100 -25.84 6.29 20.43
CA GLN A 100 -26.83 6.71 19.45
C GLN A 100 -27.05 8.23 19.46
N ALA A 101 -27.05 8.87 20.63
CA ALA A 101 -27.13 10.32 20.74
C ALA A 101 -25.91 11.01 20.10
N LEU A 102 -24.69 10.48 20.30
CA LEU A 102 -23.46 11.00 19.67
C LEU A 102 -23.48 10.88 18.15
N GLN A 103 -24.05 9.80 17.62
CA GLN A 103 -24.20 9.61 16.18
C GLN A 103 -25.25 10.57 15.60
N GLN A 104 -26.40 10.75 16.26
CA GLN A 104 -27.44 11.69 15.85
C GLN A 104 -26.98 13.15 15.88
N ALA A 105 -26.11 13.49 16.83
CA ALA A 105 -25.49 14.81 16.92
C ALA A 105 -24.39 15.05 15.86
N GLY A 106 -23.99 14.02 15.11
CA GLY A 106 -22.91 14.10 14.11
C GLY A 106 -21.50 14.14 14.71
N THR A 107 -21.35 13.91 16.02
CA THR A 107 -20.06 13.86 16.72
C THR A 107 -19.28 12.60 16.35
N VAL A 108 -20.00 11.49 16.14
CA VAL A 108 -19.44 10.20 15.72
C VAL A 108 -20.00 9.84 14.35
N GLY A 109 -19.12 9.36 13.46
CA GLY A 109 -19.49 8.98 12.09
C GLY A 109 -20.51 7.82 12.03
N PRO A 110 -21.17 7.63 10.88
CA PRO A 110 -22.10 6.53 10.69
C PRO A 110 -21.40 5.18 10.82
N GLU A 111 -22.18 4.14 11.19
CA GLU A 111 -21.72 2.75 11.10
C GLU A 111 -21.40 2.40 9.64
N PRO A 112 -20.43 1.51 9.39
CA PRO A 112 -19.97 1.22 8.05
C PRO A 112 -21.09 0.62 7.19
N ALA A 113 -21.49 1.34 6.14
CA ALA A 113 -22.30 0.79 5.08
C ALA A 113 -21.38 0.14 4.04
N VAL A 114 -21.48 -1.19 3.86
CA VAL A 114 -20.78 -1.88 2.76
C VAL A 114 -21.57 -1.64 1.47
N THR A 115 -21.44 -0.43 0.91
CA THR A 115 -22.05 -0.10 -0.38
C THR A 115 -20.97 -0.18 -1.45
N ARG A 116 -21.06 -1.20 -2.31
CA ARG A 116 -20.15 -1.39 -3.44
C ARG A 116 -20.48 -0.36 -4.52
N GLU A 117 -19.76 0.75 -4.59
CA GLU A 117 -19.70 1.52 -5.83
C GLU A 117 -18.77 0.81 -6.83
N PRO A 118 -19.16 0.69 -8.12
CA PRO A 118 -18.30 0.08 -9.12
C PRO A 118 -17.05 0.94 -9.31
N LEU A 119 -15.86 0.38 -9.05
CA LEU A 119 -14.59 1.03 -9.38
C LEU A 119 -14.54 1.28 -10.90
N HIS A 120 -14.70 2.53 -11.32
CA HIS A 120 -14.33 2.98 -12.65
C HIS A 120 -12.81 2.83 -12.81
N ARG A 121 -12.40 1.78 -13.54
CA ARG A 121 -11.01 1.64 -14.00
C ARG A 121 -10.67 2.83 -14.88
N SER A 122 -9.75 3.68 -14.43
CA SER A 122 -9.02 4.64 -15.28
C SER A 122 -7.73 4.01 -15.77
#